data_AF-A0A1V5RRW0-F1
#
_entry.id   AF-A0A1V5RRW0-F1
#
_cell.length_a   1.000
_cell.length_b   1.000
_cell.length_c   1.000
_cell.angle_alpha   90.00
_cell.angle_beta   90.00
_cell.angle_gamma   90.00
#
_symmetry.space_group_name_H-M   'P 1'
#
loop_
_entity.id
_entity.type
_entity.pdbx_description
1 polymer ?
#
loop_
_entity_poly.entity_id
_entity_poly.type
_entity_poly.pdbx_seq_one_letter_code
_entity_poly.pdbx_strand_id
1 'polypeptide(L)'
;MKDLTRVGPLLQLGWVVAFTVLIPLGLGLWLDRRFGTAPLFVLVGALLGILASTVAAVRLASRTIEALSHPPTEKSRPDEPVDRASPAPNQED
;
A
#
# COMPACT_ATOMS: atom_id res chain seq x y z
N MET A 1 4.25 -17.78 -32.81
CA MET A 1 4.37 -16.32 -32.60
C MET A 1 3.36 -15.80 -31.58
N LYS A 2 3.11 -16.52 -30.46
CA LYS A 2 2.13 -16.11 -29.43
C LYS A 2 2.78 -15.85 -28.06
N ASP A 3 4.11 -15.88 -28.03
CA ASP A 3 4.90 -15.81 -26.80
C ASP A 3 5.36 -14.38 -26.48
N LEU A 4 5.35 -13.48 -27.47
CA LEU A 4 5.78 -12.08 -27.33
C LEU A 4 4.84 -11.24 -26.45
N THR A 5 3.56 -11.58 -26.38
CA THR A 5 2.60 -10.83 -25.55
C THR A 5 2.71 -11.17 -24.06
N ARG A 6 3.37 -12.28 -23.69
CA ARG A 6 3.59 -12.63 -22.27
C ARG A 6 4.82 -11.96 -21.66
N VAL A 7 5.75 -11.47 -22.48
CA VAL A 7 6.95 -10.76 -21.99
C VAL A 7 6.72 -9.27 -21.75
N GLY A 8 5.61 -8.71 -22.24
CA GLY A 8 5.25 -7.30 -22.04
C GLY A 8 5.30 -6.85 -20.57
N PRO A 9 4.68 -7.58 -19.63
CA PRO A 9 4.74 -7.25 -18.21
C PRO A 9 6.14 -7.34 -17.59
N LEU A 10 6.99 -8.29 -18.03
CA LEU A 10 8.37 -8.41 -17.56
C LEU A 10 9.23 -7.25 -18.05
N LEU A 11 9.02 -6.82 -19.29
CA LEU A 11 9.71 -5.65 -19.86
C LEU A 11 9.30 -4.37 -19.11
N GLN A 12 8.02 -4.24 -18.78
CA GLN A 12 7.49 -3.11 -18.01
C GLN A 12 8.08 -3.07 -16.59
N LEU A 13 8.23 -4.22 -15.94
CA LEU A 13 8.92 -4.31 -14.65
C LEU A 13 10.39 -3.92 -14.77
N GLY A 14 11.08 -4.38 -15.81
CA GLY A 14 12.46 -3.99 -16.11
C GLY A 14 12.63 -2.48 -16.29
N TRP A 15 11.70 -1.84 -17.00
CA TRP A 15 11.67 -0.38 -17.16
C TRP A 15 11.43 0.36 -15.84
N VAL A 16 10.50 -0.12 -15.02
CA VAL A 16 10.25 0.47 -13.69
C VAL A 16 11.52 0.39 -12.84
N VAL A 17 12.13 -0.80 -12.74
CA VAL A 17 13.37 -0.98 -11.96
C VAL A 17 14.50 -0.10 -12.52
N ALA A 18 14.72 -0.11 -13.84
CA ALA A 18 15.74 0.70 -14.48
C ALA A 18 15.58 2.19 -14.15
N PHE A 19 14.39 2.76 -14.31
CA PHE A 19 14.17 4.17 -14.00
C PHE A 19 14.26 4.48 -12.51
N THR A 20 13.77 3.59 -11.63
CA THR A 20 13.85 3.81 -10.17
C THR A 20 15.29 3.83 -9.65
N VAL A 21 16.22 3.19 -10.35
CA VAL A 21 17.64 3.12 -9.96
C VAL A 21 18.47 4.15 -10.71
N LEU A 22 18.34 4.23 -12.04
CA LEU A 22 19.19 5.11 -12.87
C LEU A 22 18.92 6.59 -12.63
N ILE A 23 17.67 6.99 -12.38
CA ILE A 23 17.32 8.40 -12.19
C ILE A 23 17.96 8.96 -10.91
N PRO A 24 17.74 8.39 -9.70
CA PRO A 24 18.35 8.91 -8.49
C PRO A 24 19.88 8.74 -8.47
N LEU A 25 20.41 7.65 -9.04
CA LEU A 25 21.85 7.45 -9.17
C LEU A 25 22.48 8.50 -10.09
N GLY A 26 21.88 8.74 -11.26
CA GLY A 26 22.32 9.75 -12.21
C GLY A 26 22.23 11.17 -11.64
N LEU A 27 21.15 11.50 -10.94
CA LEU A 27 21.01 12.78 -10.24
C LEU A 27 22.08 12.95 -9.15
N GLY A 28 22.33 11.93 -8.35
CA GLY A 28 23.35 11.97 -7.28
C GLY A 28 24.75 12.21 -7.85
N LEU A 29 25.12 11.47 -8.90
CA LEU A 29 26.41 11.62 -9.57
C LEU A 29 26.56 12.98 -10.26
N TRP A 30 25.50 13.50 -10.87
CA TRP A 30 25.53 14.82 -11.50
C TRP A 30 25.70 15.94 -10.46
N LEU A 31 25.00 15.83 -9.33
CA LEU A 31 25.06 16.81 -8.25
C LEU A 31 26.44 16.81 -7.57
N ASP A 32 26.97 15.63 -7.22
CA ASP A 32 28.31 15.49 -6.64
C ASP A 32 29.39 16.05 -7.59
N ARG A 33 29.25 15.80 -8.90
CA ARG A 33 30.19 16.28 -9.92
C ARG A 33 30.08 17.78 -10.22
N ARG A 34 28.90 18.39 -9.99
CA ARG A 34 28.70 19.85 -10.13
C ARG A 34 29.29 20.63 -8.96
N PHE A 35 29.28 20.08 -7.75
CA PHE A 35 29.77 20.75 -6.55
C PHE A 35 31.20 20.36 -6.14
N GLY A 36 31.81 19.37 -6.81
CA GLY A 36 33.18 18.94 -6.52
C GLY A 36 33.35 18.30 -5.15
N THR A 37 32.24 18.00 -4.47
CA THR A 37 32.21 17.33 -3.17
C THR A 37 32.30 15.82 -3.38
N ALA A 38 33.13 15.14 -2.57
CA ALA A 38 33.06 13.69 -2.36
C ALA A 38 31.59 13.27 -2.07
N PRO A 39 31.17 12.00 -2.27
CA PRO A 39 29.79 11.63 -2.64
C PRO A 39 28.74 11.81 -1.53
N LEU A 40 28.57 13.05 -1.09
CA LEU A 40 27.76 13.47 0.03
C LEU A 40 26.31 13.63 -0.42
N PHE A 41 26.05 14.11 -1.63
CA PHE A 41 24.68 14.24 -2.12
C PHE A 41 24.07 12.87 -2.41
N VAL A 42 24.86 11.91 -2.89
CA VAL A 42 24.44 10.50 -2.97
C VAL A 42 24.08 9.96 -1.58
N LEU A 43 24.88 10.24 -0.56
CA LEU A 43 24.63 9.75 0.81
C LEU A 43 23.38 10.40 1.43
N VAL A 44 23.20 11.72 1.26
CA VAL A 44 22.01 12.45 1.73
C VAL A 44 20.77 11.99 0.97
N GLY A 45 20.86 11.86 -0.36
CA GLY A 45 19.76 11.36 -1.20
C GLY A 45 19.35 9.93 -0.83
N ALA A 46 20.31 9.04 -0.59
CA ALA A 46 20.05 7.69 -0.11
C ALA A 46 19.37 7.69 1.26
N LEU A 47 19.86 8.50 2.20
CA LEU A 47 19.29 8.61 3.53
C LEU A 47 17.83 9.12 3.48
N LEU A 48 17.58 10.17 2.69
CA LEU A 48 16.24 10.71 2.48
C LEU A 48 15.31 9.70 1.80
N GLY A 49 15.81 8.96 0.80
CA GLY A 49 15.05 7.92 0.11
C GLY A 49 14.66 6.77 1.04
N ILE A 50 15.58 6.32 1.89
CA ILE A 50 15.31 5.30 2.91
C ILE A 50 14.23 5.80 3.87
N LEU A 51 14.39 7.01 4.43
CA LEU A 51 13.41 7.62 5.34
C LEU A 51 12.02 7.72 4.71
N ALA A 52 11.94 8.25 3.48
CA ALA A 52 10.67 8.40 2.76
C ALA A 52 10.00 7.04 2.49
N SER A 53 10.78 6.04 2.08
CA SER A 53 10.29 4.68 1.84
C SER A 53 9.74 4.04 3.12
N THR A 54 10.46 4.16 4.24
CA THR A 54 10.00 3.66 5.54
C THR A 54 8.69 4.30 5.96
N VAL A 55 8.57 5.62 5.86
CA VAL A 55 7.32 6.33 6.19
C VAL A 55 6.17 5.87 5.30
N ALA A 56 6.39 5.73 4.00
CA ALA A 56 5.37 5.24 3.07
C ALA A 56 4.93 3.81 3.40
N ALA A 57 5.88 2.92 3.72
CA ALA A 57 5.61 1.54 4.10
C ALA A 57 4.78 1.45 5.39
N VAL A 58 5.15 2.20 6.43
CA VAL A 58 4.39 2.28 7.68
C VAL A 58 2.98 2.79 7.42
N ARG A 59 2.84 3.88 6.66
CA ARG A 59 1.53 4.46 6.34
C ARG A 59 0.63 3.49 5.59
N LEU A 60 1.19 2.69 4.68
CA LEU A 60 0.45 1.66 3.96
C LEU A 60 0.06 0.50 4.89
N ALA A 61 0.99 0.02 5.71
CA ALA A 61 0.73 -1.05 6.67
C ALA A 61 -0.37 -0.68 7.67
N SER A 62 -0.33 0.52 8.24
CA SER A 62 -1.35 0.99 9.18
C SER A 62 -2.75 1.02 8.56
N ARG A 63 -2.86 1.47 7.30
CA ARG A 63 -4.13 1.50 6.57
C ARG A 63 -4.68 0.10 6.32
N THR A 64 -3.81 -0.84 5.96
CA THR A 64 -4.19 -2.24 5.76
C THR A 64 -4.65 -2.88 7.07
N ILE A 65 -3.95 -2.62 8.17
CA ILE A 65 -4.32 -3.16 9.48
C ILE A 65 -5.66 -2.58 9.93
N GLU A 66 -5.90 -1.27 9.79
CA GLU A 66 -7.17 -0.62 10.16
C GLU A 66 -8.35 -1.18 9.35
N ALA A 67 -8.16 -1.39 8.05
CA ALA A 67 -9.16 -1.99 7.17
C ALA A 67 -9.51 -3.45 7.53
N LEU A 68 -8.57 -4.18 8.14
CA LEU A 68 -8.78 -5.55 8.63
C LEU A 68 -9.30 -5.58 10.08
N SER A 69 -9.02 -4.52 10.86
CA SER A 69 -9.42 -4.38 12.27
C SER A 69 -10.86 -3.92 12.44
N HIS A 70 -11.44 -3.31 11.41
CA HIS A 70 -12.89 -3.16 11.28
C HIS A 70 -13.42 -4.41 10.57
N PRO A 71 -13.81 -5.48 11.29
CA PRO A 71 -14.76 -6.41 10.69
C PRO A 71 -15.94 -5.55 10.21
N PRO A 72 -16.57 -5.85 9.07
CA PRO A 72 -17.90 -5.33 8.82
C PRO A 72 -18.70 -5.69 10.08
N THR A 73 -18.94 -4.72 10.96
CA THR A 73 -20.02 -4.76 11.92
C THR A 73 -21.21 -4.93 11.03
N GLU A 74 -21.54 -6.21 10.81
CA GLU A 74 -22.87 -6.72 10.98
C GLU A 74 -23.85 -5.62 10.65
N LYS A 75 -23.87 -5.30 9.35
CA LYS A 75 -24.90 -4.51 8.74
C LYS A 75 -26.17 -5.11 9.29
N SER A 76 -26.79 -4.38 10.21
CA SER A 76 -28.03 -4.74 10.88
C SER A 76 -28.89 -5.40 9.82
N ARG A 77 -29.09 -6.72 9.92
CA ARG A 77 -30.03 -7.43 9.04
C ARG A 77 -31.34 -6.69 9.23
N PRO A 78 -31.87 -5.95 8.24
CA PRO A 78 -33.14 -5.27 8.38
C PRO A 78 -34.32 -6.26 8.34
N ASP A 79 -34.05 -7.56 8.33
CA ASP A 79 -35.00 -8.60 7.98
C ASP A 79 -35.01 -9.76 8.98
N GLU A 80 -34.58 -9.59 10.24
CA GLU A 80 -35.08 -10.51 11.28
C GLU A 80 -36.49 -10.01 11.65
N PRO A 81 -37.56 -10.70 11.22
CA PRO A 81 -38.88 -10.36 11.68
C PRO A 81 -38.85 -10.62 13.19
N VAL A 82 -39.12 -9.58 13.96
CA VAL A 82 -39.51 -9.72 15.36
C VAL A 82 -40.86 -10.43 15.38
N ASP A 83 -40.87 -11.71 15.05
CA ASP A 83 -41.96 -12.64 15.30
C ASP A 83 -41.73 -13.33 16.65
N ARG A 84 -41.25 -12.52 17.61
CA ARG A 84 -41.50 -12.72 19.03
C ARG A 84 -42.76 -11.94 19.38
N ALA A 85 -43.86 -12.24 18.71
CA ALA A 85 -45.17 -12.06 19.29
C ALA A 85 -45.29 -13.07 20.43
N SER A 86 -44.94 -12.58 21.61
CA SER A 86 -45.22 -13.15 22.92
C SER A 86 -46.55 -13.91 22.94
N PRO A 87 -46.61 -15.23 23.27
CA PRO A 87 -47.83 -15.76 23.81
C PRO A 87 -47.96 -15.18 25.22
N ALA A 88 -48.92 -14.29 25.39
CA ALA A 88 -49.32 -13.79 26.70
C ALA A 88 -49.70 -14.97 27.62
N PRO A 89 -49.43 -14.87 28.93
CA PRO A 89 -49.88 -15.86 29.89
C PRO A 89 -51.39 -15.68 30.07
N ASN A 90 -52.20 -16.54 29.44
CA ASN A 90 -53.61 -16.63 29.76
C ASN A 90 -53.82 -17.66 30.87
N GLN A 91 -54.01 -17.07 32.06
CA GLN A 91 -54.76 -17.56 33.20
C GLN A 91 -56.04 -18.32 32.82
N GLU A 92 -56.34 -19.37 33.62
CA GLU A 92 -57.64 -19.69 34.26
C GLU A 92 -58.82 -19.99 33.29
N ASP A 93 -59.57 -21.10 33.34
CA ASP A 93 -60.13 -21.92 34.42
C ASP A 93 -60.24 -23.41 34.06
#